data_AF-A0A8I1E5S1-F1
#
_entry.id   AF-A0A8I1E5S1-F1
#
_cell.length_a   1.000
_cell.length_b   1.000
_cell.length_c   1.000
_cell.angle_alpha   90.00
_cell.angle_beta   90.00
_cell.angle_gamma   90.00
#
_symmetry.space_group_name_H-M   'P 1'
#
loop_
_entity.id
_entity.type
_entity.pdbx_description
1 polymer ?
#
loop_
_entity_poly.entity_id
_entity_poly.type
_entity_poly.pdbx_seq_one_letter_code
_entity_poly.pdbx_strand_id
1 'polypeptide(L)'
;MSDSEQLNLQRRRVLLGMAATGAAIAGSSLTCPAMAAAAEQVTTAPRSDKTQDHHDFYGQHQTGIVTPRPACGMLVAFDVLASDRQDLERLFRTLNERIHFLMSGGPVAQVDPKLPPTDSGILGPVVTPDNLTITVSVGESLFDERFGLAAAKPKRLIRMVGFPNDALEPAQCHGDLSLQFSSNTPDTNIHALRDIVKNLPDLLLVRWKQEGSVPPQAPARPGEPAQSARNFLGFRDGSANPDSNNDQAMNQIVWVQPGSDEPAWAAHGSYQAVRIIRNFVERWDRTPLQEQESIIGRIKTTGAPMDGHKETQVPDYSKDPEGKLTKLDAHIRLANPRTPQTQANLILRRPFNYSNGVNKNGQLDMGLLFICYQADLEKGFISVQTRLNGEPLEEYLKPVGGGYFFTLPGVSGPQDFLGRTLLAATHPHTSANT
;
A
#
# COMPACT_ATOMS: atom_id res chain seq x y z
N MET A 1 -3.31 70.66 -10.58
CA MET A 1 -3.84 69.51 -9.81
C MET A 1 -3.83 68.33 -10.76
N SER A 2 -3.02 67.31 -10.48
CA SER A 2 -2.59 66.30 -11.45
C SER A 2 -3.61 65.17 -11.64
N ASP A 3 -3.60 64.57 -12.82
CA ASP A 3 -4.47 63.47 -13.27
C ASP A 3 -4.49 62.24 -12.32
N SER A 4 -3.51 62.14 -11.43
CA SER A 4 -3.43 61.11 -10.38
C SER A 4 -4.49 61.25 -9.27
N GLU A 5 -5.02 62.45 -9.01
CA GLU A 5 -6.08 62.66 -8.01
C GLU A 5 -7.49 62.38 -8.57
N GLN A 6 -7.71 62.55 -9.88
CA GLN A 6 -9.00 62.24 -10.52
C GLN A 6 -9.27 60.73 -10.63
N LEU A 7 -8.24 59.92 -10.86
CA LEU A 7 -8.34 58.46 -10.92
C LEU A 7 -8.67 57.81 -9.56
N ASN A 8 -8.31 58.45 -8.46
CA ASN A 8 -8.57 57.94 -7.10
C ASN A 8 -9.99 58.26 -6.62
N LEU A 9 -10.58 59.37 -7.08
CA LEU A 9 -11.96 59.77 -6.79
C LEU A 9 -12.99 58.98 -7.63
N GLN A 10 -12.65 58.53 -8.83
CA GLN A 10 -13.50 57.64 -9.63
C GLN A 10 -13.55 56.20 -9.08
N ARG A 11 -12.44 55.66 -8.56
CA ARG A 11 -12.43 54.32 -7.93
C ARG A 11 -13.21 54.27 -6.61
N ARG A 12 -13.20 55.35 -5.82
CA ARG A 12 -14.02 55.44 -4.59
C ARG A 12 -15.51 55.66 -4.84
N ARG A 13 -15.92 56.22 -5.99
CA ARG A 13 -17.34 56.34 -6.37
C ARG A 13 -17.94 55.07 -6.97
N VAL A 14 -17.12 54.17 -7.54
CA VAL A 14 -17.58 52.86 -8.03
C VAL A 14 -17.78 51.84 -6.90
N LEU A 15 -17.09 51.99 -5.76
CA LEU A 15 -17.28 51.15 -4.57
C LEU A 15 -18.38 51.64 -3.59
N LEU A 16 -19.04 52.77 -3.89
CA LEU A 16 -20.19 53.29 -3.14
C LEU A 16 -21.50 53.30 -3.96
N GLY A 17 -21.49 52.68 -5.15
CA GLY A 17 -22.60 52.72 -6.12
C GLY A 17 -23.47 51.45 -6.23
N MET A 18 -23.35 50.48 -5.31
CA MET A 18 -24.27 49.34 -5.21
C MET A 18 -25.01 49.29 -3.86
N ALA A 19 -25.33 50.47 -3.33
CA ALA A 19 -26.31 50.62 -2.27
C ALA A 19 -27.43 51.55 -2.78
N ALA A 20 -28.66 51.03 -2.75
CA ALA A 20 -29.94 51.68 -3.01
C ALA A 20 -30.44 51.75 -4.48
N THR A 21 -31.28 50.79 -4.85
CA THR A 21 -32.67 51.10 -5.28
C THR A 21 -33.55 49.83 -5.32
N GLY A 22 -34.59 49.78 -4.47
CA GLY A 22 -35.64 48.76 -4.56
C GLY A 22 -36.40 48.46 -3.24
N ALA A 23 -37.10 49.44 -2.67
CA ALA A 23 -38.29 49.20 -1.83
C ALA A 23 -39.50 49.00 -2.77
N ALA A 24 -40.55 48.20 -2.56
CA ALA A 24 -41.05 47.31 -1.51
C ALA A 24 -42.07 46.35 -2.18
N ILE A 25 -42.38 45.20 -1.57
CA ILE A 25 -43.74 44.71 -1.19
C ILE A 25 -43.57 43.39 -0.40
N ALA A 26 -44.38 43.27 0.66
CA ALA A 26 -44.38 42.30 1.75
C ALA A 26 -44.46 40.80 1.40
N GLY A 27 -43.87 39.96 2.26
CA GLY A 27 -44.33 38.57 2.46
C GLY A 27 -43.26 37.54 2.85
N SER A 28 -43.33 37.07 4.10
CA SER A 28 -42.94 35.71 4.55
C SER A 28 -41.44 35.35 4.68
N SER A 29 -41.01 35.18 5.94
CA SER A 29 -40.13 34.12 6.46
C SER A 29 -39.18 33.40 5.49
N LEU A 30 -37.87 33.60 5.68
CA LEU A 30 -36.80 32.59 5.71
C LEU A 30 -35.43 33.32 5.75
N THR A 31 -35.01 33.80 6.92
CA THR A 31 -33.62 34.21 7.15
C THR A 31 -32.77 32.97 7.38
N CYS A 32 -32.41 32.27 6.30
CA CYS A 32 -31.15 31.53 6.29
C CYS A 32 -30.10 32.51 5.81
N PRO A 33 -29.11 32.93 6.62
CA PRO A 33 -27.91 33.48 6.04
C PRO A 33 -27.26 32.31 5.31
N ALA A 34 -27.51 32.21 4.00
CA ALA A 34 -26.60 31.53 3.11
C ALA A 34 -25.27 32.28 3.30
N MET A 35 -24.38 31.73 4.14
CA MET A 35 -23.01 32.19 4.18
C MET A 35 -22.53 32.12 2.75
N ALA A 36 -22.32 33.28 2.13
CA ALA A 36 -21.66 33.37 0.85
C ALA A 36 -20.31 32.70 1.04
N ALA A 37 -20.18 31.45 0.59
CA ALA A 37 -18.90 30.78 0.55
C ALA A 37 -17.99 31.71 -0.25
N ALA A 38 -16.93 32.22 0.39
CA ALA A 38 -15.95 33.04 -0.30
C ALA A 38 -15.48 32.25 -1.52
N ALA A 39 -15.42 32.90 -2.68
CA ALA A 39 -14.99 32.25 -3.91
C ALA A 39 -13.63 31.57 -3.68
N GLU A 40 -13.58 30.25 -3.88
CA GLU A 40 -12.34 29.48 -3.72
C GLU A 40 -11.26 30.06 -4.64
N GLN A 41 -10.09 30.32 -4.06
CA GLN A 41 -8.93 30.78 -4.82
C GLN A 41 -8.23 29.57 -5.46
N VAL A 42 -7.60 29.79 -6.60
CA VAL A 42 -6.95 28.74 -7.39
C VAL A 42 -5.84 27.97 -6.66
N THR A 43 -5.29 28.53 -5.59
CA THR A 43 -4.26 27.91 -4.74
C THR A 43 -4.78 27.43 -3.38
N THR A 44 -6.09 27.47 -3.16
CA THR A 44 -6.69 26.87 -1.96
C THR A 44 -6.45 25.37 -1.98
N ALA A 45 -5.88 24.83 -0.89
CA ALA A 45 -5.69 23.39 -0.76
C ALA A 45 -7.04 22.65 -0.84
N PRO A 46 -7.12 21.52 -1.55
CA PRO A 46 -8.32 20.69 -1.57
C PRO A 46 -8.74 20.29 -0.15
N ARG A 47 -10.04 20.32 0.12
CA ARG A 47 -10.61 19.91 1.41
C ARG A 47 -11.20 18.51 1.30
N SER A 48 -10.98 17.70 2.32
CA SER A 48 -11.55 16.36 2.42
C SER A 48 -11.74 15.97 3.88
N ASP A 49 -12.94 15.53 4.22
CA ASP A 49 -13.27 15.01 5.55
C ASP A 49 -12.54 13.69 5.84
N LYS A 50 -12.01 13.04 4.79
CA LYS A 50 -11.26 11.78 4.89
C LYS A 50 -9.86 11.91 5.46
N THR A 51 -9.35 13.13 5.61
CA THR A 51 -8.05 13.39 6.25
C THR A 51 -8.01 12.97 7.72
N GLN A 52 -9.17 12.79 8.38
CA GLN A 52 -9.27 12.39 9.78
C GLN A 52 -9.54 10.89 9.97
N ASP A 53 -9.79 10.13 8.89
CA ASP A 53 -9.95 8.69 8.97
C ASP A 53 -8.64 8.08 9.53
N HIS A 54 -8.73 7.12 10.45
CA HIS A 54 -7.56 6.48 11.06
C HIS A 54 -7.86 5.02 11.41
N HIS A 55 -6.80 4.28 11.71
CA HIS A 55 -6.85 2.91 12.19
C HIS A 55 -6.14 2.77 13.53
N ASP A 56 -6.63 1.88 14.38
CA ASP A 56 -5.95 1.53 15.62
C ASP A 56 -4.56 0.95 15.33
N PHE A 57 -3.54 1.48 16.01
CA PHE A 57 -2.17 1.00 15.89
C PHE A 57 -1.97 -0.36 16.57
N TYR A 58 -2.59 -0.55 17.74
CA TYR A 58 -2.45 -1.77 18.53
C TYR A 58 -3.35 -2.89 17.97
N GLY A 59 -2.83 -4.11 18.00
CA GLY A 59 -3.55 -5.27 17.51
C GLY A 59 -2.68 -6.51 17.48
N GLN A 60 -3.31 -7.68 17.33
CA GLN A 60 -2.60 -8.95 17.17
C GLN A 60 -1.77 -9.00 15.88
N HIS A 61 -2.26 -8.34 14.83
CA HIS A 61 -1.62 -8.18 13.54
C HIS A 61 -1.34 -6.71 13.28
N GLN A 62 -0.29 -6.41 12.52
CA GLN A 62 -0.09 -5.06 12.00
C GLN A 62 -1.22 -4.68 11.03
N THR A 63 -1.56 -3.39 11.00
CA THR A 63 -2.44 -2.82 9.97
C THR A 63 -1.76 -2.81 8.60
N GLY A 64 -2.53 -2.56 7.53
CA GLY A 64 -2.02 -2.49 6.15
C GLY A 64 -1.94 -3.83 5.42
N ILE A 65 -2.47 -4.90 6.03
CA ILE A 65 -2.56 -6.26 5.45
C ILE A 65 -4.00 -6.58 5.07
N VAL A 66 -4.87 -6.83 6.06
CA VAL A 66 -6.32 -7.05 5.85
C VAL A 66 -7.10 -5.73 5.86
N THR A 67 -6.46 -4.64 6.31
CA THR A 67 -7.00 -3.28 6.23
C THR A 67 -7.36 -2.93 4.79
N PRO A 68 -8.59 -2.44 4.51
CA PRO A 68 -8.98 -2.00 3.18
C PRO A 68 -7.91 -1.11 2.55
N ARG A 69 -7.53 -1.41 1.31
CA ARG A 69 -6.47 -0.68 0.63
C ARG A 69 -6.96 0.74 0.28
N PRO A 70 -6.29 1.82 0.75
CA PRO A 70 -6.64 3.18 0.37
C PRO A 70 -6.15 3.50 -1.04
N ALA A 71 -6.33 4.75 -1.49
CA ALA A 71 -6.03 5.14 -2.86
C ALA A 71 -4.51 5.19 -3.16
N CYS A 72 -3.67 5.45 -2.16
CA CYS A 72 -2.23 5.64 -2.34
C CYS A 72 -1.42 4.68 -1.49
N GLY A 73 -0.30 4.22 -2.04
CA GLY A 73 0.64 3.34 -1.35
C GLY A 73 2.08 3.63 -1.74
N MET A 74 2.99 3.32 -0.83
CA MET A 74 4.43 3.41 -1.07
C MET A 74 5.12 2.26 -0.35
N LEU A 75 5.94 1.50 -1.06
CA LEU A 75 6.82 0.51 -0.45
C LEU A 75 8.24 1.07 -0.48
N VAL A 76 8.89 1.08 0.68
CA VAL A 76 10.29 1.50 0.83
C VAL A 76 11.08 0.37 1.46
N ALA A 77 12.17 -0.03 0.82
CA ALA A 77 13.13 -0.95 1.39
C ALA A 77 14.33 -0.20 1.95
N PHE A 78 14.85 -0.67 3.07
CA PHE A 78 15.98 -0.07 3.77
C PHE A 78 17.06 -1.11 4.03
N ASP A 79 18.31 -0.65 4.02
CA ASP A 79 19.42 -1.34 4.65
C ASP A 79 19.56 -0.81 6.10
N VAL A 80 19.75 -1.71 7.07
CA VAL A 80 19.85 -1.35 8.50
C VAL A 80 21.31 -1.08 8.85
N LEU A 81 21.57 0.12 9.37
CA LEU A 81 22.89 0.61 9.74
C LEU A 81 23.24 0.37 11.22
N ALA A 82 22.31 -0.21 12.00
CA ALA A 82 22.53 -0.59 13.39
C ALA A 82 23.84 -1.39 13.52
N SER A 83 24.70 -0.97 14.45
CA SER A 83 26.01 -1.60 14.63
C SER A 83 25.96 -2.83 15.54
N ASP A 84 24.94 -2.89 16.38
CA ASP A 84 24.70 -3.97 17.31
C ASP A 84 23.19 -4.17 17.57
N ARG A 85 22.90 -5.08 18.49
CA ARG A 85 21.54 -5.42 18.88
C ARG A 85 20.83 -4.31 19.67
N GLN A 86 21.56 -3.49 20.42
CA GLN A 86 20.98 -2.38 21.18
C GLN A 86 20.51 -1.27 20.23
N ASP A 87 21.30 -0.99 19.19
CA ASP A 87 20.91 -0.12 18.09
C ASP A 87 19.71 -0.65 17.32
N LEU A 88 19.64 -1.97 17.08
CA LEU A 88 18.47 -2.59 16.45
C LEU A 88 17.21 -2.49 17.33
N GLU A 89 17.34 -2.66 18.65
CA GLU A 89 16.23 -2.44 19.56
C GLU A 89 15.77 -0.98 19.56
N ARG A 90 16.71 -0.02 19.56
CA ARG A 90 16.42 1.41 19.43
C ARG A 90 15.69 1.70 18.13
N LEU A 91 16.14 1.14 16.99
CA LEU A 91 15.47 1.25 15.70
C LEU A 91 13.99 0.85 15.82
N PHE A 92 13.72 -0.33 16.36
CA PHE A 92 12.37 -0.86 16.48
C PHE A 92 11.49 -0.05 17.44
N ARG A 93 12.03 0.41 18.57
CA ARG A 93 11.30 1.26 19.52
C ARG A 93 10.96 2.61 18.92
N THR A 94 11.91 3.25 18.24
CA THR A 94 11.67 4.53 17.57
C THR A 94 10.68 4.38 16.42
N LEU A 95 10.79 3.33 15.59
CA LEU A 95 9.78 3.04 14.55
C LEU A 95 8.39 2.88 15.17
N ASN A 96 8.25 2.11 16.25
CA ASN A 96 6.99 1.93 16.95
C ASN A 96 6.38 3.26 17.42
N GLU A 97 7.19 4.12 18.04
CA GLU A 97 6.78 5.46 18.48
C GLU A 97 6.33 6.34 17.31
N ARG A 98 7.14 6.41 16.24
CA ARG A 98 6.83 7.24 15.07
C ARG A 98 5.57 6.75 14.37
N ILE A 99 5.42 5.44 14.17
CA ILE A 99 4.25 4.87 13.51
C ILE A 99 2.98 5.15 14.31
N HIS A 100 3.01 4.96 15.64
CA HIS A 100 1.86 5.26 16.50
C HIS A 100 1.43 6.73 16.38
N PHE A 101 2.38 7.69 16.43
CA PHE A 101 2.08 9.10 16.24
C PHE A 101 1.53 9.41 14.83
N LEU A 102 2.20 8.93 13.78
CA LEU A 102 1.85 9.23 12.40
C LEU A 102 0.47 8.66 12.01
N MET A 103 0.14 7.45 12.49
CA MET A 103 -1.17 6.82 12.24
C MET A 103 -2.31 7.46 13.05
N SER A 104 -2.02 8.05 14.20
CA SER A 104 -3.02 8.74 15.03
C SER A 104 -3.20 10.20 14.61
N GLY A 105 -2.15 10.83 14.10
CA GLY A 105 -2.08 12.27 13.94
C GLY A 105 -1.94 13.02 15.27
N GLY A 106 -1.82 14.33 15.20
CA GLY A 106 -1.75 15.19 16.38
C GLY A 106 -0.90 16.44 16.20
N PRO A 107 -0.90 17.32 17.22
CA PRO A 107 -0.10 18.54 17.18
C PRO A 107 1.39 18.23 17.18
N VAL A 108 2.14 18.93 16.32
CA VAL A 108 3.60 18.88 16.30
C VAL A 108 4.14 19.77 17.41
N ALA A 109 5.05 19.24 18.23
CA ALA A 109 5.66 19.98 19.33
C ALA A 109 6.47 21.18 18.81
N GLN A 110 6.22 22.36 19.38
CA GLN A 110 7.05 23.54 19.15
C GLN A 110 8.37 23.41 19.90
N VAL A 111 9.46 23.77 19.23
CA VAL A 111 10.82 23.75 19.77
C VAL A 111 11.46 25.13 19.63
N ASP A 112 12.61 25.33 20.29
CA ASP A 112 13.40 26.56 20.15
C ASP A 112 13.62 26.86 18.65
N PRO A 113 13.31 28.09 18.17
CA PRO A 113 13.53 28.50 16.77
C PRO A 113 14.97 28.32 16.25
N LYS A 114 15.95 28.14 17.15
CA LYS A 114 17.35 27.84 16.79
C LYS A 114 17.58 26.37 16.44
N LEU A 115 16.65 25.48 16.76
CA LEU A 115 16.72 24.06 16.44
C LEU A 115 16.01 23.77 15.11
N PRO A 116 16.38 22.68 14.41
CA PRO A 116 15.58 22.19 13.30
C PRO A 116 14.14 21.90 13.74
N PRO A 117 13.13 22.16 12.89
CA PRO A 117 11.75 21.76 13.15
C PRO A 117 11.65 20.26 13.46
N THR A 118 10.70 19.90 14.33
CA THR A 118 10.43 18.51 14.72
C THR A 118 9.80 17.69 13.59
N ASP A 119 9.11 18.34 12.67
CA ASP A 119 8.39 17.77 11.53
C ASP A 119 8.74 18.51 10.23
N SER A 120 8.50 17.90 9.06
CA SER A 120 8.73 18.59 7.77
C SER A 120 7.70 19.68 7.46
N GLY A 121 6.56 19.68 8.15
CA GLY A 121 5.48 20.65 8.00
C GLY A 121 4.59 20.42 6.78
N ILE A 122 4.72 19.28 6.08
CA ILE A 122 3.95 18.98 4.85
C ILE A 122 2.44 19.00 5.13
N LEU A 123 2.03 18.43 6.27
CA LEU A 123 0.63 18.37 6.69
C LEU A 123 0.23 19.52 7.64
N GLY A 124 1.10 20.52 7.79
CA GLY A 124 0.90 21.63 8.72
C GLY A 124 1.27 21.30 10.17
N PRO A 125 0.90 22.17 11.13
CA PRO A 125 1.28 22.04 12.55
C PRO A 125 0.49 20.98 13.32
N VAL A 126 -0.55 20.42 12.70
CA VAL A 126 -1.34 19.30 13.23
C VAL A 126 -1.34 18.22 12.16
N VAL A 127 -0.58 17.16 12.39
CA VAL A 127 -0.50 16.01 11.48
C VAL A 127 -1.86 15.34 11.42
N THR A 128 -2.39 15.17 10.22
CA THR A 128 -3.63 14.44 9.98
C THR A 128 -3.33 13.00 9.60
N PRO A 129 -4.04 12.00 10.15
CA PRO A 129 -3.73 10.59 9.92
C PRO A 129 -4.03 10.13 8.48
N ASP A 130 -5.05 10.68 7.82
CA ASP A 130 -5.40 10.41 6.41
C ASP A 130 -5.43 8.92 6.02
N ASN A 131 -6.03 8.12 6.91
CA ASN A 131 -6.17 6.68 6.80
C ASN A 131 -4.82 5.93 6.69
N LEU A 132 -3.76 6.52 7.26
CA LEU A 132 -2.41 5.99 7.20
C LEU A 132 -2.30 4.65 7.93
N THR A 133 -1.64 3.72 7.27
CA THR A 133 -1.09 2.49 7.85
C THR A 133 0.39 2.41 7.48
N ILE A 134 1.23 1.97 8.42
CA ILE A 134 2.64 1.70 8.17
C ILE A 134 2.93 0.28 8.63
N THR A 135 3.20 -0.61 7.68
CA THR A 135 3.46 -2.04 7.93
C THR A 135 4.96 -2.32 7.86
N VAL A 136 5.54 -2.86 8.93
CA VAL A 136 6.98 -3.16 9.06
C VAL A 136 7.26 -4.64 8.82
N SER A 137 8.16 -4.94 7.88
CA SER A 137 8.59 -6.30 7.58
C SER A 137 10.10 -6.42 7.52
N VAL A 138 10.66 -7.54 7.96
CA VAL A 138 12.11 -7.79 8.00
C VAL A 138 12.54 -8.67 6.85
N GLY A 139 13.63 -8.31 6.17
CA GLY A 139 14.20 -9.07 5.06
C GLY A 139 15.07 -10.22 5.56
N GLU A 140 15.39 -11.15 4.65
CA GLU A 140 16.25 -12.30 4.96
C GLU A 140 17.64 -11.87 5.47
N SER A 141 18.20 -10.79 4.92
CA SER A 141 19.53 -10.29 5.27
C SER A 141 19.63 -9.75 6.70
N LEU A 142 18.52 -9.36 7.35
CA LEU A 142 18.54 -8.95 8.77
C LEU A 142 18.93 -10.11 9.71
N PHE A 143 18.84 -11.36 9.24
CA PHE A 143 19.15 -12.57 10.00
C PHE A 143 20.57 -13.10 9.78
N ASP A 144 21.46 -12.27 9.23
CA ASP A 144 22.89 -12.56 9.18
C ASP A 144 23.55 -12.48 10.57
N GLU A 145 24.88 -12.48 10.62
CA GLU A 145 25.67 -12.47 11.84
C GLU A 145 25.57 -11.18 12.67
N ARG A 146 25.09 -10.05 12.12
CA ARG A 146 25.16 -8.72 12.76
C ARG A 146 24.49 -8.66 14.13
N PHE A 147 23.34 -9.34 14.28
CA PHE A 147 22.45 -9.16 15.43
C PHE A 147 22.18 -10.45 16.23
N GLY A 148 22.81 -11.57 15.82
CA GLY A 148 22.58 -12.88 16.44
C GLY A 148 21.17 -13.42 16.23
N LEU A 149 20.51 -13.07 15.10
CA LEU A 149 19.12 -13.42 14.83
C LEU A 149 18.94 -14.71 14.03
N ALA A 150 20.01 -15.27 13.45
CA ALA A 150 19.97 -16.39 12.52
C ALA A 150 19.11 -17.58 12.99
N ALA A 151 19.21 -17.96 14.28
CA ALA A 151 18.45 -19.07 14.87
C ALA A 151 16.93 -18.82 14.97
N ALA A 152 16.49 -17.57 14.88
CA ALA A 152 15.09 -17.16 14.93
C ALA A 152 14.53 -16.78 13.56
N LYS A 153 15.28 -16.97 12.46
CA LYS A 153 14.79 -16.69 11.11
C LYS A 153 13.51 -17.51 10.82
N PRO A 154 12.43 -16.89 10.32
CA PRO A 154 11.26 -17.64 9.85
C PRO A 154 11.70 -18.64 8.78
N LYS A 155 11.22 -19.88 8.87
CA LYS A 155 11.77 -21.02 8.12
C LYS A 155 11.69 -20.84 6.61
N ARG A 156 10.65 -20.15 6.14
CA ARG A 156 10.40 -19.92 4.71
C ARG A 156 10.85 -18.52 4.26
N LEU A 157 11.52 -17.76 5.13
CA LEU A 157 12.10 -16.47 4.74
C LEU A 157 13.41 -16.74 3.99
N ILE A 158 13.37 -16.52 2.68
CA ILE A 158 14.50 -16.66 1.79
C ILE A 158 14.73 -15.36 1.04
N ARG A 159 15.95 -15.16 0.55
CA ARG A 159 16.24 -14.07 -0.39
C ARG A 159 15.50 -14.34 -1.71
N MET A 160 14.89 -13.30 -2.28
CA MET A 160 14.22 -13.42 -3.57
C MET A 160 15.22 -13.84 -4.66
N VAL A 161 14.86 -14.89 -5.39
CA VAL A 161 15.60 -15.36 -6.58
C VAL A 161 14.82 -14.97 -7.84
N GLY A 162 15.54 -14.86 -8.96
CA GLY A 162 14.91 -14.52 -10.24
C GLY A 162 14.08 -15.66 -10.80
N PHE A 163 12.93 -15.33 -11.38
CA PHE A 163 12.12 -16.21 -12.23
C PHE A 163 12.51 -16.04 -13.71
N PRO A 164 12.14 -16.98 -14.61
CA PRO A 164 12.57 -16.96 -16.01
C PRO A 164 12.30 -15.66 -16.77
N ASN A 165 11.18 -14.98 -16.50
CA ASN A 165 10.83 -13.72 -17.16
C ASN A 165 11.46 -12.48 -16.50
N ASP A 166 12.19 -12.63 -15.39
CA ASP A 166 12.67 -11.48 -14.64
C ASP A 166 13.81 -10.75 -15.36
N ALA A 167 13.82 -9.43 -15.21
CA ALA A 167 14.96 -8.57 -15.55
C ALA A 167 15.33 -7.76 -14.30
N LEU A 168 15.70 -8.47 -13.22
CA LEU A 168 15.92 -7.85 -11.91
C LEU A 168 17.08 -6.85 -11.94
N GLU A 169 16.79 -5.63 -11.51
CA GLU A 169 17.77 -4.60 -11.22
C GLU A 169 18.22 -4.72 -9.75
N PRO A 170 19.51 -5.03 -9.46
CA PRO A 170 19.97 -5.26 -8.09
C PRO A 170 19.73 -4.09 -7.13
N ALA A 171 19.73 -2.85 -7.65
CA ALA A 171 19.46 -1.64 -6.88
C ALA A 171 17.99 -1.55 -6.42
N GLN A 172 17.06 -2.22 -7.12
CA GLN A 172 15.65 -2.26 -6.79
C GLN A 172 15.25 -3.58 -6.08
N CYS A 173 16.24 -4.36 -5.61
CA CYS A 173 16.00 -5.66 -5.02
C CYS A 173 16.37 -5.70 -3.53
N HIS A 174 15.59 -6.47 -2.76
CA HIS A 174 15.83 -6.83 -1.36
C HIS A 174 15.86 -5.62 -0.40
N GLY A 175 16.44 -5.81 0.77
CA GLY A 175 16.55 -4.84 1.87
C GLY A 175 16.46 -5.59 3.19
N ASP A 176 17.11 -5.07 4.23
CA ASP A 176 17.01 -5.60 5.59
C ASP A 176 15.62 -5.37 6.19
N LEU A 177 14.95 -4.30 5.76
CA LEU A 177 13.62 -3.91 6.24
C LEU A 177 12.77 -3.38 5.08
N SER A 178 11.48 -3.68 5.06
CA SER A 178 10.48 -2.97 4.25
C SER A 178 9.47 -2.27 5.12
N LEU A 179 9.11 -1.04 4.73
CA LEU A 179 7.95 -0.32 5.24
C LEU A 179 6.96 -0.10 4.10
N GLN A 180 5.73 -0.59 4.28
CA GLN A 180 4.61 -0.28 3.41
C GLN A 180 3.78 0.84 4.04
N PHE A 181 3.79 2.01 3.40
CA PHE A 181 2.92 3.13 3.72
C PHE A 181 1.67 3.06 2.85
N SER A 182 0.49 3.28 3.42
CA SER A 182 -0.76 3.40 2.65
C SER A 182 -1.68 4.41 3.31
N SER A 183 -2.18 5.37 2.53
CA SER A 183 -3.01 6.50 2.97
C SER A 183 -3.97 6.92 1.84
N ASN A 184 -4.89 7.84 2.10
CA ASN A 184 -5.78 8.32 1.03
C ASN A 184 -5.05 9.21 0.02
N THR A 185 -4.04 9.96 0.44
CA THR A 185 -3.26 10.87 -0.41
C THR A 185 -1.77 10.57 -0.37
N PRO A 186 -1.01 10.78 -1.47
CA PRO A 186 0.41 10.41 -1.53
C PRO A 186 1.28 11.25 -0.57
N ASP A 187 0.91 12.50 -0.34
CA ASP A 187 1.63 13.43 0.54
C ASP A 187 1.73 12.93 1.97
N THR A 188 0.70 12.25 2.49
CA THR A 188 0.75 11.61 3.82
C THR A 188 1.80 10.50 3.89
N ASN A 189 1.91 9.67 2.85
CA ASN A 189 2.95 8.63 2.78
C ASN A 189 4.36 9.26 2.70
N ILE A 190 4.52 10.33 1.91
CA ILE A 190 5.79 11.05 1.77
C ILE A 190 6.19 11.72 3.09
N HIS A 191 5.23 12.35 3.77
CA HIS A 191 5.42 12.94 5.11
C HIS A 191 5.88 11.89 6.11
N ALA A 192 5.19 10.74 6.18
CA ALA A 192 5.57 9.65 7.07
C ALA A 192 6.98 9.10 6.80
N LEU A 193 7.36 8.94 5.52
CA LEU A 193 8.73 8.55 5.16
C LEU A 193 9.77 9.60 5.58
N ARG A 194 9.47 10.89 5.35
CA ARG A 194 10.34 12.00 5.75
C ARG A 194 10.53 12.06 7.26
N ASP A 195 9.49 11.79 8.03
CA ASP A 195 9.56 11.69 9.49
C ASP A 195 10.46 10.53 9.95
N ILE A 196 10.26 9.33 9.41
CA ILE A 196 11.05 8.16 9.79
C ILE A 196 12.54 8.36 9.47
N VAL A 197 12.87 8.81 8.26
CA VAL A 197 14.26 9.05 7.85
C VAL A 197 14.90 10.19 8.67
N LYS A 198 14.12 11.21 9.06
CA LYS A 198 14.62 12.29 9.92
C LYS A 198 14.99 11.81 11.32
N ASN A 199 14.24 10.87 11.88
CA ASN A 199 14.44 10.39 13.25
C ASN A 199 15.39 9.18 13.34
N LEU A 200 15.71 8.53 12.22
CA LEU A 200 16.57 7.34 12.14
C LEU A 200 17.67 7.42 11.06
N PRO A 201 18.31 8.58 10.79
CA PRO A 201 19.28 8.70 9.69
C PRO A 201 20.58 7.92 9.96
N ASP A 202 20.87 7.63 11.24
CA ASP A 202 22.01 6.84 11.70
C ASP A 202 21.74 5.33 11.68
N LEU A 203 20.48 4.91 11.55
CA LEU A 203 20.06 3.51 11.63
C LEU A 203 19.42 2.95 10.36
N LEU A 204 18.94 3.81 9.45
CA LEU A 204 18.28 3.41 8.22
C LEU A 204 18.87 4.12 7.01
N LEU A 205 19.21 3.34 5.99
CA LEU A 205 19.51 3.84 4.65
C LEU A 205 18.40 3.41 3.68
N VAL A 206 17.77 4.37 3.00
CA VAL A 206 16.81 4.04 1.93
C VAL A 206 17.55 3.34 0.80
N ARG A 207 17.16 2.11 0.52
CA ARG A 207 17.72 1.30 -0.55
C ARG A 207 17.02 1.56 -1.88
N TRP A 208 15.69 1.43 -1.87
CA TRP A 208 14.82 1.77 -2.99
C TRP A 208 13.41 2.04 -2.49
N LYS A 209 12.61 2.72 -3.31
CA LYS A 209 11.19 2.93 -3.05
C LYS A 209 10.38 2.82 -4.34
N GLN A 210 9.13 2.40 -4.20
CA GLN A 210 8.13 2.48 -5.27
C GLN A 210 6.84 3.04 -4.70
N GLU A 211 6.39 4.17 -5.25
CA GLU A 211 5.07 4.73 -5.00
C GLU A 211 4.05 4.16 -5.97
N GLY A 212 2.78 4.20 -5.59
CA GLY A 212 1.69 3.81 -6.46
C GLY A 212 0.33 4.28 -5.98
N SER A 213 -0.65 4.10 -6.84
CA SER A 213 -2.05 4.45 -6.59
C SER A 213 -3.00 3.43 -7.19
N VAL A 214 -4.25 3.46 -6.74
CA VAL A 214 -5.35 2.78 -7.42
C VAL A 214 -6.46 3.78 -7.72
N PRO A 215 -7.14 3.68 -8.88
CA PRO A 215 -8.18 4.64 -9.23
C PRO A 215 -9.33 4.58 -8.20
N PRO A 216 -9.66 5.70 -7.52
CA PRO A 216 -10.84 5.75 -6.68
C PRO A 216 -12.10 5.58 -7.54
N GLN A 217 -13.13 4.99 -6.95
CA GLN A 217 -14.44 4.89 -7.59
C GLN A 217 -15.38 5.94 -7.01
N ALA A 218 -16.40 6.31 -7.79
CA ALA A 218 -17.51 7.07 -7.24
C ALA A 218 -18.13 6.30 -6.06
N PRO A 219 -18.67 7.00 -5.04
CA PRO A 219 -19.33 6.35 -3.92
C PRO A 219 -20.35 5.30 -4.39
N ALA A 220 -20.31 4.11 -3.78
CA ALA A 220 -21.21 3.03 -4.14
C ALA A 220 -22.67 3.46 -3.95
N ARG A 221 -23.52 3.13 -4.92
CA ARG A 221 -24.97 3.31 -4.77
C ARG A 221 -25.52 2.21 -3.85
N PRO A 222 -26.55 2.50 -3.04
CA PRO A 222 -27.20 1.47 -2.23
C PRO A 222 -27.61 0.27 -3.09
N GLY A 223 -27.17 -0.94 -2.72
CA GLY A 223 -27.47 -2.18 -3.43
C GLY A 223 -26.49 -2.57 -4.54
N GLU A 224 -25.52 -1.72 -4.90
CA GLU A 224 -24.43 -2.11 -5.80
C GLU A 224 -23.26 -2.73 -5.00
N PRO A 225 -22.77 -3.93 -5.38
CA PRO A 225 -21.64 -4.54 -4.69
C PRO A 225 -20.37 -3.72 -4.91
N ALA A 226 -19.52 -3.66 -3.89
CA ALA A 226 -18.19 -3.09 -4.02
C ALA A 226 -17.41 -3.77 -5.16
N GLN A 227 -16.69 -2.99 -5.95
CA GLN A 227 -15.94 -3.48 -7.11
C GLN A 227 -14.44 -3.44 -6.79
N SER A 228 -13.67 -4.39 -7.33
CA SER A 228 -12.22 -4.30 -7.22
C SER A 228 -11.71 -3.10 -8.03
N ALA A 229 -10.67 -2.43 -7.52
CA ALA A 229 -9.99 -1.37 -8.27
C ALA A 229 -9.36 -1.93 -9.55
N ARG A 230 -9.11 -1.06 -10.53
CA ARG A 230 -8.46 -1.47 -11.79
C ARG A 230 -6.95 -1.34 -11.72
N ASN A 231 -6.25 -2.22 -12.42
CA ASN A 231 -4.83 -2.07 -12.71
C ASN A 231 -4.57 -1.28 -14.01
N PHE A 232 -3.30 -0.97 -14.31
CA PHE A 232 -2.91 -0.25 -15.54
C PHE A 232 -2.99 -1.05 -16.84
N LEU A 233 -3.35 -2.34 -16.80
CA LEU A 233 -3.82 -3.07 -17.99
C LEU A 233 -5.34 -2.87 -18.21
N GLY A 234 -6.02 -2.19 -17.28
CA GLY A 234 -7.43 -1.85 -17.35
C GLY A 234 -8.37 -2.93 -16.82
N PHE A 235 -7.86 -3.98 -16.17
CA PHE A 235 -8.66 -5.07 -15.60
C PHE A 235 -8.96 -4.82 -14.12
N ARG A 236 -10.10 -5.34 -13.63
CA ARG A 236 -10.39 -5.39 -12.19
C ARG A 236 -9.38 -6.31 -11.50
N ASP A 237 -8.78 -5.84 -10.42
CA ASP A 237 -7.66 -6.49 -9.76
C ASP A 237 -7.94 -6.68 -8.25
N GLY A 238 -8.37 -7.89 -7.90
CA GLY A 238 -8.81 -8.23 -6.53
C GLY A 238 -9.96 -9.23 -6.47
N SER A 239 -10.66 -9.46 -7.59
CA SER A 239 -11.95 -10.17 -7.63
C SER A 239 -11.96 -11.58 -7.04
N ALA A 240 -10.83 -12.29 -7.10
CA ALA A 240 -10.67 -13.65 -6.59
C ALA A 240 -9.75 -13.73 -5.36
N ASN A 241 -9.49 -12.61 -4.69
CA ASN A 241 -8.82 -12.65 -3.39
C ASN A 241 -9.67 -13.45 -2.38
N PRO A 242 -9.04 -14.13 -1.41
CA PRO A 242 -9.76 -14.62 -0.25
C PRO A 242 -10.45 -13.46 0.49
N ASP A 243 -11.57 -13.75 1.16
CA ASP A 243 -12.31 -12.74 1.92
C ASP A 243 -11.49 -12.26 3.11
N SER A 244 -11.00 -11.03 3.04
CA SER A 244 -10.15 -10.43 4.08
C SER A 244 -10.89 -10.11 5.37
N ASN A 245 -12.23 -10.16 5.38
CA ASN A 245 -13.05 -10.00 6.58
C ASN A 245 -13.39 -11.34 7.25
N ASN A 246 -12.96 -12.45 6.67
CA ASN A 246 -13.17 -13.78 7.24
C ASN A 246 -11.92 -14.21 8.02
N ASP A 247 -11.98 -14.06 9.35
CA ASP A 247 -10.88 -14.40 10.25
C ASP A 247 -10.42 -15.85 10.11
N GLN A 248 -11.34 -16.80 9.90
CA GLN A 248 -10.99 -18.20 9.71
C GLN A 248 -10.18 -18.40 8.43
N ALA A 249 -10.57 -17.73 7.33
CA ALA A 249 -9.81 -17.77 6.08
C ALA A 249 -8.45 -17.09 6.23
N MET A 250 -8.37 -15.93 6.89
CA MET A 250 -7.10 -15.21 7.10
C MET A 250 -6.14 -15.99 8.01
N ASN A 251 -6.64 -16.68 9.03
CA ASN A 251 -5.83 -17.57 9.86
C ASN A 251 -5.26 -18.77 9.08
N GLN A 252 -5.96 -19.24 8.04
CA GLN A 252 -5.46 -20.33 7.20
C GLN A 252 -4.50 -19.84 6.10
N ILE A 253 -4.75 -18.66 5.54
CA ILE A 253 -4.10 -18.23 4.30
C ILE A 253 -2.96 -17.23 4.56
N VAL A 254 -3.13 -16.32 5.51
CA VAL A 254 -2.28 -15.12 5.66
C VAL A 254 -1.43 -15.16 6.91
N TRP A 255 -1.98 -15.58 8.04
CA TRP A 255 -1.31 -15.48 9.34
C TRP A 255 -0.55 -16.76 9.72
N VAL A 256 0.71 -16.60 10.12
CA VAL A 256 1.46 -17.69 10.77
C VAL A 256 0.76 -18.06 12.07
N GLN A 257 0.40 -19.33 12.22
CA GLN A 257 -0.35 -19.81 13.38
C GLN A 257 0.58 -20.19 14.55
N PRO A 258 0.15 -19.93 15.81
CA PRO A 258 0.80 -20.50 16.98
C PRO A 258 0.91 -22.03 16.89
N GLY A 259 2.02 -22.61 17.33
CA GLY A 259 2.24 -24.06 17.30
C GLY A 259 2.46 -24.65 15.90
N SER A 260 2.58 -23.82 14.87
CA SER A 260 3.13 -24.24 13.57
C SER A 260 4.61 -24.61 13.68
N ASP A 261 5.20 -25.05 12.58
CA ASP A 261 6.62 -25.34 12.54
C ASP A 261 7.50 -24.06 12.48
N GLU A 262 6.92 -22.87 12.43
CA GLU A 262 7.66 -21.60 12.50
C GLU A 262 8.20 -21.29 13.91
N PRO A 263 9.22 -20.42 14.04
CA PRO A 263 9.62 -19.89 15.34
C PRO A 263 8.43 -19.27 16.08
N ALA A 264 8.27 -19.58 17.36
CA ALA A 264 7.09 -19.16 18.13
C ALA A 264 6.84 -17.64 18.12
N TRP A 265 7.91 -16.83 18.04
CA TRP A 265 7.81 -15.37 17.98
C TRP A 265 7.12 -14.86 16.71
N ALA A 266 7.18 -15.62 15.62
CA ALA A 266 6.67 -15.26 14.30
C ALA A 266 5.15 -15.49 14.18
N ALA A 267 4.52 -16.13 15.17
CA ALA A 267 3.07 -16.27 15.21
C ALA A 267 2.39 -14.91 15.07
N HIS A 268 1.29 -14.87 14.31
CA HIS A 268 0.52 -13.67 13.94
C HIS A 268 1.24 -12.70 12.99
N GLY A 269 2.47 -12.99 12.55
CA GLY A 269 3.10 -12.37 11.40
C GLY A 269 2.61 -12.95 10.07
N SER A 270 3.17 -12.47 8.97
CA SER A 270 2.88 -12.95 7.61
C SER A 270 4.10 -12.79 6.71
N TYR A 271 4.27 -13.66 5.72
CA TYR A 271 5.27 -13.44 4.68
C TYR A 271 4.74 -12.41 3.68
N GLN A 272 5.56 -11.43 3.32
CA GLN A 272 5.29 -10.41 2.32
C GLN A 272 6.17 -10.66 1.09
N ALA A 273 5.55 -10.78 -0.08
CA ALA A 273 6.25 -10.77 -1.36
C ALA A 273 5.93 -9.47 -2.10
N VAL A 274 6.97 -8.75 -2.49
CA VAL A 274 6.89 -7.50 -3.26
C VAL A 274 7.54 -7.71 -4.62
N ARG A 275 6.87 -7.28 -5.69
CA ARG A 275 7.38 -7.32 -7.06
C ARG A 275 7.07 -6.00 -7.76
N ILE A 276 8.09 -5.37 -8.32
CA ILE A 276 7.93 -4.21 -9.20
C ILE A 276 7.80 -4.76 -10.61
N ILE A 277 6.59 -4.72 -11.18
CA ILE A 277 6.27 -5.36 -12.45
C ILE A 277 5.95 -4.28 -13.48
N ARG A 278 6.87 -4.06 -14.42
CA ARG A 278 6.69 -3.16 -15.55
C ARG A 278 5.65 -3.70 -16.51
N ASN A 279 4.77 -2.84 -17.01
CA ASN A 279 3.86 -3.15 -18.10
C ASN A 279 4.37 -2.50 -19.40
N PHE A 280 4.31 -3.24 -20.51
CA PHE A 280 4.51 -2.70 -21.86
C PHE A 280 3.18 -2.15 -22.40
N VAL A 281 2.71 -1.06 -21.79
CA VAL A 281 1.34 -0.53 -21.98
C VAL A 281 1.03 -0.15 -23.42
N GLU A 282 2.00 0.38 -24.16
CA GLU A 282 1.80 0.72 -25.58
C GLU A 282 1.52 -0.52 -26.44
N ARG A 283 2.18 -1.64 -26.13
CA ARG A 283 1.93 -2.92 -26.81
C ARG A 283 0.56 -3.46 -26.41
N TRP A 284 0.24 -3.40 -25.13
CA TRP A 284 -1.05 -3.85 -24.60
C TRP A 284 -2.22 -3.10 -25.25
N ASP A 285 -2.16 -1.76 -25.31
CA ASP A 285 -3.25 -0.94 -25.86
C ASP A 285 -3.48 -1.15 -27.37
N ARG A 286 -2.52 -1.74 -28.08
CA ARG A 286 -2.63 -2.14 -29.49
C ARG A 286 -3.06 -3.60 -29.67
N THR A 287 -3.21 -4.34 -28.59
CA THR A 287 -3.61 -5.75 -28.60
C THR A 287 -5.14 -5.85 -28.70
N PRO A 288 -5.70 -6.74 -29.55
CA PRO A 288 -7.15 -6.93 -29.64
C PRO A 288 -7.78 -7.24 -28.28
N LEU A 289 -8.97 -6.68 -28.02
CA LEU A 289 -9.68 -6.88 -26.74
C LEU A 289 -9.88 -8.37 -26.42
N GLN A 290 -10.27 -9.18 -27.41
CA GLN A 290 -10.46 -10.62 -27.24
C GLN A 290 -9.17 -11.31 -26.77
N GLU A 291 -8.02 -10.86 -27.27
CA GLU A 291 -6.72 -11.42 -26.87
C GLU A 291 -6.37 -10.99 -25.44
N GLN A 292 -6.58 -9.72 -25.09
CA GLN A 292 -6.40 -9.26 -23.70
C GLN A 292 -7.26 -10.06 -22.71
N GLU A 293 -8.55 -10.26 -23.01
CA GLU A 293 -9.47 -11.03 -22.17
C GLU A 293 -9.09 -12.51 -22.11
N SER A 294 -8.57 -13.06 -23.21
CA SER A 294 -8.07 -14.44 -23.27
C SER A 294 -6.81 -14.65 -22.44
N ILE A 295 -5.86 -13.72 -22.51
CA ILE A 295 -4.62 -13.74 -21.73
C ILE A 295 -4.94 -13.67 -20.23
N ILE A 296 -5.86 -12.80 -19.82
CA ILE A 296 -6.23 -12.66 -18.41
C ILE A 296 -7.15 -13.80 -17.95
N GLY A 297 -8.11 -14.22 -18.78
CA GLY A 297 -9.17 -15.17 -18.45
C GLY A 297 -10.39 -14.52 -17.76
N ARG A 298 -10.61 -13.22 -17.96
CA ARG A 298 -11.77 -12.47 -17.43
C ARG A 298 -12.25 -11.47 -18.49
N ILE A 299 -13.51 -11.07 -18.39
CA ILE A 299 -14.07 -9.98 -19.20
C ILE A 299 -13.53 -8.65 -18.67
N LYS A 300 -12.95 -7.81 -19.54
CA LYS A 300 -12.25 -6.57 -19.13
C LYS A 300 -13.19 -5.56 -18.49
N THR A 301 -14.38 -5.38 -19.07
CA THR A 301 -15.35 -4.36 -18.64
C THR A 301 -15.97 -4.69 -17.28
N THR A 302 -16.41 -5.94 -17.08
CA THR A 302 -17.14 -6.37 -15.89
C THR A 302 -16.26 -7.04 -14.84
N GLY A 303 -15.09 -7.56 -15.21
CA GLY A 303 -14.29 -8.45 -14.38
C GLY A 303 -14.95 -9.81 -14.15
N ALA A 304 -16.00 -10.17 -14.88
CA ALA A 304 -16.66 -11.47 -14.75
C ALA A 304 -15.81 -12.60 -15.38
N PRO A 305 -16.02 -13.87 -14.98
CA PRO A 305 -15.52 -15.03 -15.71
C PRO A 305 -15.93 -14.98 -17.20
N MET A 306 -15.20 -15.68 -18.07
CA MET A 306 -15.50 -15.72 -19.52
C MET A 306 -16.89 -16.29 -19.84
N ASP A 307 -17.47 -17.07 -18.93
CA ASP A 307 -18.81 -17.66 -18.97
C ASP A 307 -19.82 -16.96 -18.06
N GLY A 308 -19.43 -15.84 -17.44
CA GLY A 308 -20.19 -15.15 -16.40
C GLY A 308 -20.66 -13.75 -16.77
N HIS A 309 -21.36 -13.13 -15.82
CA HIS A 309 -21.92 -11.78 -15.97
C HIS A 309 -21.52 -10.81 -14.85
N LYS A 310 -21.12 -11.33 -13.67
CA LYS A 310 -20.76 -10.54 -12.49
C LYS A 310 -19.35 -10.86 -12.04
N GLU A 311 -18.64 -9.86 -11.52
CA GLU A 311 -17.28 -10.00 -11.01
C GLU A 311 -17.14 -11.07 -9.92
N THR A 312 -18.11 -11.11 -9.00
CA THR A 312 -18.12 -12.01 -7.85
C THR A 312 -18.31 -13.48 -8.23
N GLN A 313 -18.69 -13.77 -9.49
CA GLN A 313 -18.73 -15.13 -9.98
C GLN A 313 -17.31 -15.68 -10.18
N VAL A 314 -17.19 -16.99 -10.04
CA VAL A 314 -15.95 -17.73 -10.27
C VAL A 314 -16.14 -18.68 -11.45
N PRO A 315 -15.14 -18.86 -12.33
CA PRO A 315 -15.25 -19.82 -13.43
C PRO A 315 -15.36 -21.25 -12.89
N ASP A 316 -16.16 -22.08 -13.55
CA ASP A 316 -16.27 -23.51 -13.28
C ASP A 316 -15.41 -24.32 -14.26
N TYR A 317 -14.12 -24.49 -13.93
CA TYR A 317 -13.17 -25.19 -14.79
C TYR A 317 -13.49 -26.67 -15.02
N SER A 318 -14.34 -27.28 -14.19
CA SER A 318 -14.77 -28.68 -14.38
C SER A 318 -15.64 -28.85 -15.63
N LYS A 319 -16.32 -27.78 -16.06
CA LYS A 319 -17.15 -27.72 -17.27
C LYS A 319 -16.40 -27.23 -18.51
N ASP A 320 -15.16 -26.79 -18.34
CA ASP A 320 -14.30 -26.31 -19.42
C ASP A 320 -12.90 -26.98 -19.36
N PRO A 321 -12.81 -28.33 -19.37
CA PRO A 321 -11.54 -29.03 -19.15
C PRO A 321 -10.51 -28.78 -20.25
N GLU A 322 -10.97 -28.49 -21.47
CA GLU A 322 -10.12 -28.20 -22.63
C GLU A 322 -9.73 -26.71 -22.75
N GLY A 323 -10.25 -25.84 -21.88
CA GLY A 323 -9.94 -24.40 -21.91
C GLY A 323 -10.48 -23.66 -23.12
N LYS A 324 -11.67 -24.03 -23.60
CA LYS A 324 -12.35 -23.36 -24.73
C LYS A 324 -12.91 -22.01 -24.33
N LEU A 325 -13.29 -21.83 -23.06
CA LEU A 325 -13.86 -20.57 -22.54
C LEU A 325 -12.80 -19.77 -21.78
N THR A 326 -12.19 -20.37 -20.76
CA THR A 326 -11.04 -19.79 -20.07
C THR A 326 -9.81 -20.58 -20.46
N LYS A 327 -8.96 -20.03 -21.33
CA LYS A 327 -7.79 -20.74 -21.86
C LYS A 327 -6.95 -21.37 -20.73
N LEU A 328 -6.36 -22.53 -20.98
CA LEU A 328 -5.56 -23.26 -19.98
C LEU A 328 -4.34 -22.45 -19.51
N ASP A 329 -3.81 -21.60 -20.39
CA ASP A 329 -2.69 -20.69 -20.18
C ASP A 329 -3.12 -19.27 -19.76
N ALA A 330 -4.42 -19.04 -19.53
CA ALA A 330 -4.89 -17.75 -19.02
C ALA A 330 -4.36 -17.49 -17.61
N HIS A 331 -3.97 -16.24 -17.32
CA HIS A 331 -3.36 -15.80 -16.07
C HIS A 331 -4.10 -16.32 -14.83
N ILE A 332 -5.42 -16.11 -14.76
CA ILE A 332 -6.20 -16.54 -13.57
C ILE A 332 -6.25 -18.06 -13.39
N ARG A 333 -6.13 -18.82 -14.49
CA ARG A 333 -6.27 -20.28 -14.50
C ARG A 333 -4.94 -20.94 -14.15
N LEU A 334 -3.82 -20.38 -14.60
CA LEU A 334 -2.48 -20.75 -14.15
C LEU A 334 -2.24 -20.38 -12.67
N ALA A 335 -2.55 -19.12 -12.30
CA ALA A 335 -2.39 -18.63 -10.93
C ALA A 335 -3.22 -19.42 -9.92
N ASN A 336 -4.44 -19.81 -10.29
CA ASN A 336 -5.30 -20.66 -9.47
C ASN A 336 -6.18 -21.58 -10.33
N PRO A 337 -5.73 -22.84 -10.57
CA PRO A 337 -6.50 -23.88 -11.24
C PRO A 337 -7.74 -24.37 -10.46
N ARG A 338 -7.97 -23.87 -9.24
CA ARG A 338 -9.13 -24.20 -8.39
C ARG A 338 -9.30 -25.69 -8.08
N THR A 339 -8.20 -26.44 -8.06
CA THR A 339 -8.16 -27.81 -7.56
C THR A 339 -8.14 -27.82 -6.03
N PRO A 340 -8.52 -28.93 -5.37
CA PRO A 340 -8.36 -29.08 -3.92
C PRO A 340 -6.91 -28.85 -3.45
N GLN A 341 -5.92 -29.27 -4.24
CA GLN A 341 -4.50 -29.12 -3.93
C GLN A 341 -4.08 -27.64 -3.94
N THR A 342 -4.61 -26.86 -4.88
CA THR A 342 -4.25 -25.45 -5.04
C THR A 342 -4.86 -24.52 -3.99
N GLN A 343 -5.74 -25.03 -3.12
CA GLN A 343 -6.28 -24.25 -2.00
C GLN A 343 -5.19 -23.87 -0.99
N ALA A 344 -4.15 -24.70 -0.85
CA ALA A 344 -3.00 -24.39 -0.02
C ALA A 344 -2.09 -23.28 -0.61
N ASN A 345 -2.32 -22.87 -1.86
CA ASN A 345 -1.52 -21.87 -2.57
C ASN A 345 -2.22 -20.51 -2.70
N LEU A 346 -3.32 -20.29 -1.97
CA LEU A 346 -3.99 -19.00 -1.95
C LEU A 346 -3.08 -17.92 -1.34
N ILE A 347 -3.22 -16.70 -1.87
CA ILE A 347 -2.48 -15.52 -1.42
C ILE A 347 -3.45 -14.33 -1.30
N LEU A 348 -3.18 -13.41 -0.37
CA LEU A 348 -3.90 -12.15 -0.28
C LEU A 348 -3.12 -11.07 -1.04
N ARG A 349 -3.59 -10.64 -2.21
CA ARG A 349 -2.94 -9.60 -3.00
C ARG A 349 -3.44 -8.22 -2.59
N ARG A 350 -2.53 -7.26 -2.39
CA ARG A 350 -2.82 -5.86 -2.04
C ARG A 350 -1.95 -4.89 -2.86
N PRO A 351 -2.06 -4.91 -4.21
CA PRO A 351 -1.13 -4.18 -5.08
C PRO A 351 -1.44 -2.69 -5.19
N PHE A 352 -0.55 -1.91 -5.79
CA PHE A 352 -0.82 -0.56 -6.30
C PHE A 352 -0.34 -0.46 -7.76
N ASN A 353 -0.87 0.48 -8.54
CA ASN A 353 -0.32 0.79 -9.85
C ASN A 353 0.77 1.85 -9.71
N TYR A 354 1.87 1.74 -10.46
CA TYR A 354 2.93 2.76 -10.41
C TYR A 354 3.11 3.43 -11.77
N SER A 355 3.54 4.70 -11.74
CA SER A 355 3.96 5.47 -12.92
C SER A 355 5.18 6.32 -12.55
N ASN A 356 6.32 5.99 -13.15
CA ASN A 356 7.66 6.52 -12.87
C ASN A 356 8.16 7.49 -13.97
N GLY A 357 7.35 7.76 -14.99
CA GLY A 357 7.69 8.69 -16.08
C GLY A 357 7.88 7.98 -17.41
N VAL A 358 8.98 8.28 -18.12
CA VAL A 358 9.21 7.86 -19.51
C VAL A 358 10.62 7.30 -19.67
N ASN A 359 10.75 6.13 -20.29
CA ASN A 359 12.02 5.51 -20.64
C ASN A 359 12.73 6.26 -21.80
N LYS A 360 14.03 6.00 -21.98
CA LYS A 360 14.83 6.56 -23.09
C LYS A 360 14.26 6.30 -24.50
N ASN A 361 13.48 5.25 -24.67
CA ASN A 361 12.82 4.90 -25.94
C ASN A 361 11.43 5.53 -26.11
N GLY A 362 11.02 6.42 -25.19
CA GLY A 362 9.73 7.11 -25.23
C GLY A 362 8.55 6.32 -24.66
N GLN A 363 8.76 5.10 -24.15
CA GLN A 363 7.69 4.29 -23.55
C GLN A 363 7.42 4.69 -22.09
N LEU A 364 6.16 4.66 -21.68
CA LEU A 364 5.71 4.96 -20.32
C LEU A 364 6.27 3.94 -19.33
N ASP A 365 6.98 4.43 -18.31
CA ASP A 365 7.43 3.62 -17.18
C ASP A 365 6.35 3.46 -16.15
N MET A 366 5.49 2.47 -16.37
CA MET A 366 4.35 2.21 -15.50
C MET A 366 4.05 0.73 -15.41
N GLY A 367 3.37 0.33 -14.34
CA GLY A 367 3.10 -1.07 -14.09
C GLY A 367 2.38 -1.32 -12.78
N LEU A 368 2.65 -2.49 -12.20
CA LEU A 368 2.07 -2.95 -10.95
C LEU A 368 3.15 -3.05 -9.87
N LEU A 369 2.97 -2.32 -8.78
CA LEU A 369 3.61 -2.60 -7.49
C LEU A 369 2.81 -3.75 -6.87
N PHE A 370 3.19 -4.97 -7.22
CA PHE A 370 2.55 -6.17 -6.70
C PHE A 370 3.02 -6.43 -5.28
N ILE A 371 2.07 -6.57 -4.35
CA ILE A 371 2.32 -6.92 -2.96
C ILE A 371 1.34 -8.03 -2.61
N CYS A 372 1.82 -9.12 -2.02
CA CYS A 372 0.94 -10.15 -1.47
C CYS A 372 1.43 -10.71 -0.13
N TYR A 373 0.46 -11.19 0.64
CA TYR A 373 0.63 -11.75 1.96
C TYR A 373 0.18 -13.21 2.01
N GLN A 374 0.92 -14.02 2.76
CA GLN A 374 0.67 -15.45 2.94
C GLN A 374 1.30 -15.98 4.22
N ALA A 375 0.73 -17.03 4.80
CA ALA A 375 1.29 -17.71 5.97
C ALA A 375 2.53 -18.56 5.63
N ASP A 376 2.69 -18.94 4.36
CA ASP A 376 3.79 -19.76 3.85
C ASP A 376 4.23 -19.21 2.48
N LEU A 377 5.44 -18.65 2.40
CA LEU A 377 5.97 -18.02 1.18
C LEU A 377 6.15 -19.01 0.02
N GLU A 378 6.57 -20.24 0.33
CA GLU A 378 6.82 -21.29 -0.66
C GLU A 378 5.50 -21.77 -1.27
N LYS A 379 4.51 -22.07 -0.40
CA LYS A 379 3.18 -22.48 -0.86
C LYS A 379 2.40 -21.34 -1.50
N GLY A 380 2.57 -20.11 -1.05
CA GLY A 380 1.89 -18.93 -1.61
C GLY A 380 2.56 -18.44 -2.89
N PHE A 381 3.20 -17.26 -2.80
CA PHE A 381 3.76 -16.55 -3.94
C PHE A 381 4.65 -17.42 -4.85
N ILE A 382 5.58 -18.20 -4.28
CA ILE A 382 6.56 -18.95 -5.09
C ILE A 382 5.87 -20.02 -5.93
N SER A 383 4.95 -20.80 -5.34
CA SER A 383 4.18 -21.81 -6.08
C SER A 383 3.23 -21.20 -7.12
N VAL A 384 2.67 -20.02 -6.84
CA VAL A 384 1.84 -19.29 -7.81
C VAL A 384 2.69 -18.79 -8.98
N GLN A 385 3.78 -18.07 -8.70
CA GLN A 385 4.66 -17.52 -9.73
C GLN A 385 5.31 -18.63 -10.57
N THR A 386 5.66 -19.77 -9.97
CA THR A 386 6.20 -20.93 -10.70
C THR A 386 5.21 -21.46 -11.73
N ARG A 387 3.91 -21.48 -11.41
CA ARG A 387 2.86 -21.87 -12.37
C ARG A 387 2.62 -20.82 -13.46
N LEU A 388 2.94 -19.56 -13.18
CA LEU A 388 2.83 -18.46 -14.14
C LEU A 388 4.03 -18.37 -15.09
N ASN A 389 5.12 -19.10 -14.86
CA ASN A 389 6.27 -19.08 -15.76
C ASN A 389 5.86 -19.49 -17.18
N GLY A 390 6.15 -18.62 -18.15
CA GLY A 390 5.81 -18.82 -19.55
C GLY A 390 4.35 -18.47 -19.90
N GLU A 391 3.61 -17.81 -19.01
CA GLU A 391 2.28 -17.33 -19.33
C GLU A 391 2.30 -16.31 -20.49
N PRO A 392 1.26 -16.23 -21.32
CA PRO A 392 1.18 -15.24 -22.41
C PRO A 392 1.30 -13.79 -21.94
N LEU A 393 0.92 -13.50 -20.69
CA LEU A 393 1.01 -12.16 -20.12
C LEU A 393 2.47 -11.66 -20.03
N GLU A 394 3.46 -12.56 -20.00
CA GLU A 394 4.89 -12.20 -20.00
C GLU A 394 5.32 -11.40 -21.23
N GLU A 395 4.58 -11.46 -22.33
CA GLU A 395 4.79 -10.59 -23.49
C GLU A 395 4.56 -9.09 -23.17
N TYR A 396 3.74 -8.82 -22.15
CA TYR A 396 3.24 -7.51 -21.77
C TYR A 396 3.73 -7.04 -20.41
N LEU A 397 4.45 -7.86 -19.67
CA LEU A 397 5.01 -7.48 -18.38
C LEU A 397 6.46 -7.93 -18.17
N LYS A 398 7.14 -7.25 -17.26
CA LYS A 398 8.51 -7.57 -16.87
C LYS A 398 8.75 -7.25 -15.38
N PRO A 399 8.96 -8.25 -14.51
CA PRO A 399 9.41 -7.99 -13.15
C PRO A 399 10.85 -7.46 -13.16
N VAL A 400 11.06 -6.30 -12.52
CA VAL A 400 12.36 -5.59 -12.51
C VAL A 400 12.94 -5.40 -11.11
N GLY A 401 12.16 -5.64 -10.05
CA GLY A 401 12.61 -5.44 -8.68
C GLY A 401 11.66 -6.02 -7.64
N GLY A 402 11.94 -5.75 -6.37
CA GLY A 402 11.17 -6.21 -5.22
C GLY A 402 11.96 -7.05 -4.24
N GLY A 403 11.27 -7.85 -3.44
CA GLY A 403 11.91 -8.66 -2.40
C GLY A 403 10.91 -9.47 -1.59
N TYR A 404 11.46 -10.35 -0.76
CA TYR A 404 10.71 -11.12 0.22
C TYR A 404 11.05 -10.64 1.61
N PHE A 405 10.03 -10.43 2.41
CA PHE A 405 10.12 -9.94 3.77
C PHE A 405 9.18 -10.75 4.66
N PHE A 406 9.41 -10.72 5.95
CA PHE A 406 8.52 -11.25 6.96
C PHE A 406 7.89 -10.09 7.74
N THR A 407 6.60 -9.87 7.55
CA THR A 407 5.84 -8.87 8.29
C THR A 407 5.73 -9.29 9.75
N LEU A 408 6.22 -8.43 10.64
CA LEU A 408 6.28 -8.69 12.07
C LEU A 408 4.86 -8.86 12.66
N PRO A 409 4.70 -9.59 13.77
CA PRO A 409 3.45 -9.58 14.53
C PRO A 409 3.05 -8.16 14.97
N GLY A 410 1.77 -7.99 15.30
CA GLY A 410 1.26 -6.71 15.81
C GLY A 410 1.75 -6.37 17.22
N VAL A 411 1.38 -5.17 17.69
CA VAL A 411 1.76 -4.65 19.00
C VAL A 411 0.59 -4.78 19.96
N SER A 412 0.77 -5.54 21.04
CA SER A 412 -0.32 -5.89 21.96
C SER A 412 -0.76 -4.78 22.92
N GLY A 413 0.06 -3.75 23.10
CA GLY A 413 -0.28 -2.59 23.92
C GLY A 413 0.89 -1.62 24.15
N PRO A 414 0.72 -0.61 25.02
CA PRO A 414 1.67 0.51 25.14
C PRO A 414 3.08 0.16 25.66
N GLN A 415 3.23 -1.00 26.30
CA GLN A 415 4.53 -1.49 26.81
C GLN A 415 5.24 -2.41 25.81
N ASP A 416 4.58 -2.74 24.71
CA ASP A 416 5.09 -3.59 23.65
C ASP A 416 5.61 -2.73 22.49
N PHE A 417 6.40 -3.33 21.61
CA PHE A 417 6.86 -2.66 20.40
C PHE A 417 7.11 -3.64 19.26
N LEU A 418 6.99 -3.17 18.03
CA LEU A 418 7.28 -3.97 16.83
C LEU A 418 8.66 -4.63 16.92
N GLY A 419 8.76 -5.92 16.63
CA GLY A 419 10.05 -6.64 16.66
C GLY A 419 10.53 -7.06 18.05
N ARG A 420 9.84 -6.68 19.14
CA ARG A 420 10.19 -7.13 20.51
C ARG A 420 10.23 -8.66 20.62
N THR A 421 9.25 -9.38 20.06
CA THR A 421 9.18 -10.84 20.16
C THR A 421 10.34 -11.54 19.45
N LEU A 422 10.79 -11.00 18.31
CA LEU A 422 11.99 -11.46 17.59
C LEU A 422 13.25 -11.29 18.45
N LEU A 423 13.44 -10.11 19.04
CA LEU A 423 14.55 -9.89 19.96
C LEU A 423 14.43 -10.85 21.16
N ALA A 424 13.29 -10.91 21.84
CA ALA A 424 13.08 -11.81 22.99
C ALA A 424 13.44 -13.28 22.70
N ALA A 425 13.09 -13.79 21.51
CA ALA A 425 13.34 -15.18 21.10
C ALA A 425 14.83 -15.54 20.94
N THR A 426 15.71 -14.55 20.84
CA THR A 426 17.14 -14.72 20.61
C THR A 426 17.98 -14.25 21.79
N HIS A 427 17.36 -13.88 22.91
CA HIS A 427 18.10 -13.65 24.14
C HIS A 427 18.73 -14.96 24.62
N PRO A 428 20.02 -14.97 24.99
CA PRO A 428 20.52 -16.04 25.83
C PRO A 428 19.68 -16.03 27.10
N HIS A 429 19.04 -17.16 27.43
CA HIS A 429 18.53 -17.35 28.78
C HIS A 429 19.71 -17.16 29.73
N THR A 430 19.80 -16.01 30.39
CA THR A 430 20.52 -15.91 31.65
C THR A 430 19.79 -16.85 32.58
N SER A 431 20.34 -18.06 32.72
CA SER A 431 20.00 -18.96 33.81
C SER A 431 20.23 -18.16 35.08
N ALA A 432 19.17 -17.59 35.65
CA ALA A 432 19.20 -17.11 37.00
C ALA A 432 19.43 -18.37 37.85
N ASN A 433 20.67 -18.58 38.27
CA ASN A 433 20.98 -19.46 39.38
C ASN A 433 20.23 -18.91 40.60
N THR A 434 19.11 -19.54 40.95
CA THR A 434 18.60 -19.57 42.32
C THR A 434 18.51 -21.00 42.78
#